data_AF-A0A8B5WVK5-F1
#
_entry.id   AF-A0A8B5WVK5-F1
#
_cell.length_a   1.000
_cell.length_b   1.000
_cell.length_c   1.000
_cell.angle_alpha   90.00
_cell.angle_beta   90.00
_cell.angle_gamma   90.00
#
_symmetry.space_group_name_H-M   'P 1'
#
loop_
_entity.id
_entity.type
_entity.pdbx_description
1 polymer ?
#
loop_
_entity_poly.entity_id
_entity_poly.type
_entity_poly.pdbx_seq_one_letter_code
_entity_poly.pdbx_strand_id
1 'polypeptide(L)'
;MGRARRLSAPGTVVAGTCPGRRSRVIPEYVAQECRRHGPRPAARAHLQRLFAEDPRDAVLSVYGVQFAPDQEKAASEMVRVCRPGGKIGLATPIADGWSGDFFATIANYTPPLPGLNPTLRWGTDAGIEQLLGSGTRSIENEQRTALQYYRSVDHAVEVFHTYFGPAVRASSGSREQDREKLGKDLHAVFTRHNRATDGTAVIENRYLLTVATRA
;
A
#
# COMPACT_ATOMS: atom_id res chain seq x y z
N MET A 1 -30.09 -39.53 -15.55
CA MET A 1 -29.04 -39.29 -14.52
C MET A 1 -27.97 -38.38 -15.12
N GLY A 2 -28.09 -37.06 -14.93
CA GLY A 2 -27.15 -36.06 -15.46
C GLY A 2 -26.38 -35.38 -14.32
N ARG A 3 -25.05 -35.46 -14.35
CA ARG A 3 -24.16 -34.81 -13.37
C ARG A 3 -24.19 -33.29 -13.56
N ALA A 4 -24.64 -32.55 -12.54
CA ALA A 4 -24.53 -31.10 -12.49
C ALA A 4 -23.08 -30.68 -12.19
N ARG A 5 -22.48 -29.92 -13.12
CA ARG A 5 -21.22 -29.19 -12.91
C ARG A 5 -21.47 -28.01 -11.96
N ARG A 6 -20.73 -27.93 -10.85
CA ARG A 6 -20.63 -26.69 -10.04
C ARG A 6 -19.77 -25.69 -10.80
N LEU A 7 -20.33 -24.52 -11.12
CA LEU A 7 -19.60 -23.35 -11.61
C LEU A 7 -19.02 -22.61 -10.40
N SER A 8 -17.68 -22.53 -10.35
CA SER A 8 -16.94 -21.70 -9.40
C SER A 8 -17.04 -20.22 -9.83
N ALA A 9 -17.32 -19.33 -8.88
CA ALA A 9 -17.33 -17.88 -9.10
C ALA A 9 -15.90 -17.35 -9.39
N PRO A 10 -15.70 -16.43 -10.36
CA PRO A 10 -14.41 -15.77 -10.60
C PRO A 10 -14.21 -14.58 -9.66
N GLY A 11 -13.02 -14.50 -9.06
CA GLY A 11 -12.71 -13.67 -7.89
C GLY A 11 -11.91 -12.39 -8.16
N THR A 12 -12.00 -11.48 -7.19
CA THR A 12 -11.10 -10.33 -7.00
C THR A 12 -9.68 -10.82 -6.68
N VAL A 13 -8.68 -10.47 -7.50
CA VAL A 13 -7.28 -10.72 -7.17
C VAL A 13 -6.74 -9.52 -6.39
N VAL A 14 -6.57 -9.70 -5.08
CA VAL A 14 -5.82 -8.76 -4.22
C VAL A 14 -4.36 -9.20 -4.21
N ALA A 15 -3.52 -8.52 -4.96
CA ALA A 15 -2.08 -8.79 -4.96
C ALA A 15 -1.43 -8.20 -3.70
N GLY A 16 -1.26 -9.04 -2.68
CA GLY A 16 -0.37 -8.80 -1.54
C GLY A 16 0.61 -9.95 -1.44
N THR A 17 1.82 -9.80 -1.96
CA THR A 17 2.86 -10.83 -1.88
C THR A 17 3.99 -10.35 -0.95
N CYS A 18 4.08 -10.97 0.22
CA CYS A 18 5.33 -11.07 0.97
C CYS A 18 6.05 -12.34 0.50
N PRO A 19 7.27 -12.28 -0.05
CA PRO A 19 8.03 -13.48 -0.39
C PRO A 19 8.62 -14.10 0.88
N GLY A 20 8.36 -15.39 1.10
CA GLY A 20 9.19 -16.23 1.97
C GLY A 20 8.72 -16.40 3.42
N ARG A 21 7.55 -17.01 3.64
CA ARG A 21 7.31 -18.04 4.67
C ARG A 21 5.90 -18.59 4.54
N ARG A 22 5.76 -19.90 4.81
CA ARG A 22 4.54 -20.70 4.67
C ARG A 22 3.33 -19.99 5.29
N SER A 23 2.25 -19.98 4.51
CA SER A 23 0.90 -19.60 4.88
C SER A 23 0.54 -19.97 6.31
N ARG A 24 0.52 -18.99 7.20
CA ARG A 24 -0.33 -18.94 8.39
C ARG A 24 -0.79 -17.51 8.58
N VAL A 25 -2.06 -17.30 8.25
CA VAL A 25 -3.04 -16.47 8.96
C VAL A 25 -2.46 -15.24 9.63
N ILE A 26 -2.77 -14.05 9.10
CA ILE A 26 -2.72 -12.79 9.86
C ILE A 26 -3.30 -13.09 11.25
N PRO A 27 -2.54 -12.92 12.36
CA PRO A 27 -3.00 -13.29 13.70
C PRO A 27 -4.42 -12.80 13.91
N GLU A 28 -5.28 -13.63 14.49
CA GLU A 28 -6.73 -13.36 14.60
C GLU A 28 -7.01 -12.00 15.26
N TYR A 29 -6.11 -11.56 16.15
CA TYR A 29 -6.05 -10.22 16.74
C TYR A 29 -5.75 -9.10 15.74
N VAL A 30 -4.77 -9.26 14.84
CA VAL A 30 -4.52 -8.30 13.74
C VAL A 30 -5.68 -8.28 12.76
N ALA A 31 -6.35 -9.40 12.50
CA ALA A 31 -7.58 -9.42 11.72
C ALA A 31 -8.75 -8.75 12.48
N GLN A 32 -8.80 -8.83 13.81
CA GLN A 32 -9.84 -8.25 14.68
C GLN A 32 -9.65 -6.74 14.90
N GLU A 33 -8.42 -6.28 15.07
CA GLU A 33 -8.01 -4.87 15.03
C GLU A 33 -8.02 -4.33 13.60
N CYS A 34 -7.83 -5.17 12.57
CA CYS A 34 -8.10 -4.74 11.20
C CYS A 34 -9.60 -4.57 10.91
N ARG A 35 -10.45 -5.36 11.58
CA ARG A 35 -11.91 -5.25 11.54
C ARG A 35 -12.45 -4.11 12.40
N ARG A 36 -11.76 -3.72 13.48
CA ARG A 36 -12.11 -2.56 14.33
C ARG A 36 -11.43 -1.25 13.89
N HIS A 37 -10.20 -1.30 13.39
CA HIS A 37 -9.29 -0.16 13.17
C HIS A 37 -8.27 -0.36 12.00
N GLY A 38 -8.55 -1.21 11.00
CA GLY A 38 -7.57 -1.71 10.02
C GLY A 38 -6.93 -0.78 9.00
N PRO A 39 -6.18 -1.33 8.03
CA PRO A 39 -5.47 -0.53 7.03
C PRO A 39 -6.50 0.28 6.24
N ARG A 40 -6.46 1.59 6.51
CA ARG A 40 -7.19 2.69 5.85
C ARG A 40 -8.43 2.23 5.07
N PRO A 41 -9.54 1.96 5.78
CA PRO A 41 -10.83 1.66 5.16
C PRO A 41 -11.17 2.64 4.04
N ALA A 42 -10.77 3.91 4.18
CA ALA A 42 -10.97 4.96 3.19
C ALA A 42 -10.35 4.67 1.81
N ALA A 43 -9.06 4.34 1.70
CA ALA A 43 -8.41 4.17 0.38
C ALA A 43 -8.95 2.95 -0.37
N ARG A 44 -9.16 1.84 0.34
CA ARG A 44 -9.81 0.65 -0.21
C ARG A 44 -11.26 0.94 -0.57
N ALA A 45 -12.01 1.65 0.27
CA ALA A 45 -13.39 2.02 -0.01
C ALA A 45 -13.50 2.95 -1.22
N HIS A 46 -12.57 3.89 -1.42
CA HIS A 46 -12.53 4.74 -2.61
C HIS A 46 -12.41 3.89 -3.88
N LEU A 47 -11.48 2.94 -3.92
CA LEU A 47 -11.35 2.01 -5.05
C LEU A 47 -12.60 1.13 -5.20
N GLN A 48 -13.10 0.52 -4.12
CA GLN A 48 -14.26 -0.36 -4.20
C GLN A 48 -15.52 0.34 -4.72
N ARG A 49 -15.73 1.63 -4.37
CA ARG A 49 -16.84 2.42 -4.90
C ARG A 49 -16.73 2.63 -6.41
N LEU A 50 -15.52 2.86 -6.92
CA LEU A 50 -15.27 3.06 -8.36
C LEU A 50 -15.57 1.81 -9.20
N PHE A 51 -15.55 0.62 -8.58
CA PHE A 51 -15.79 -0.65 -9.26
C PHE A 51 -17.11 -1.32 -8.85
N ALA A 52 -18.00 -0.63 -8.14
CA ALA A 52 -19.29 -1.19 -7.73
C ALA A 52 -20.21 -1.49 -8.93
N GLU A 53 -20.08 -0.72 -10.02
CA GLU A 53 -20.87 -0.87 -11.24
C GLU A 53 -20.37 -2.02 -12.15
N ASP A 54 -19.06 -2.30 -12.15
CA ASP A 54 -18.48 -3.44 -12.88
C ASP A 54 -17.30 -4.09 -12.12
N PRO A 55 -17.58 -4.85 -11.05
CA PRO A 55 -16.56 -5.44 -10.20
C PRO A 55 -15.88 -6.66 -10.82
N ARG A 56 -16.39 -7.16 -11.95
CA ARG A 56 -16.00 -8.47 -12.51
C ARG A 56 -14.65 -8.45 -13.22
N ASP A 57 -14.20 -7.25 -13.62
CA ASP A 57 -13.02 -7.07 -14.47
C ASP A 57 -12.01 -6.05 -13.88
N ALA A 58 -11.87 -6.01 -12.54
CA ALA A 58 -10.99 -5.07 -11.83
C ALA A 58 -9.75 -5.74 -11.18
N VAL A 59 -8.58 -5.11 -11.33
CA VAL A 59 -7.32 -5.46 -10.64
C VAL A 59 -6.96 -4.33 -9.67
N LEU A 60 -6.74 -4.65 -8.38
CA LEU A 60 -6.54 -3.64 -7.34
C LEU A 60 -5.21 -3.81 -6.59
N SER A 61 -4.56 -2.68 -6.30
CA SER A 61 -3.47 -2.63 -5.32
C SER A 61 -3.60 -1.40 -4.42
N VAL A 62 -3.52 -1.62 -3.11
CA VAL A 62 -3.57 -0.56 -2.10
C VAL A 62 -2.29 -0.65 -1.29
N TYR A 63 -1.37 0.29 -1.52
CA TYR A 63 -0.06 0.35 -0.87
C TYR A 63 0.75 -0.96 -0.94
N GLY A 64 0.54 -1.78 -1.97
CA GLY A 64 1.24 -3.06 -2.17
C GLY A 64 2.26 -3.04 -3.31
N VAL A 65 1.80 -2.74 -4.53
CA VAL A 65 2.58 -2.94 -5.77
C VAL A 65 3.90 -2.17 -5.79
N GLN A 66 3.98 -1.03 -5.10
CA GLN A 66 5.18 -0.21 -5.08
C GLN A 66 6.38 -0.88 -4.42
N PHE A 67 6.20 -1.98 -3.70
CA PHE A 67 7.27 -2.77 -3.10
C PHE A 67 7.74 -3.95 -3.96
N ALA A 68 7.19 -4.13 -5.16
CA ALA A 68 7.68 -5.14 -6.09
C ALA A 68 9.14 -4.84 -6.47
N PRO A 69 10.08 -5.81 -6.34
CA PRO A 69 11.47 -5.60 -6.72
C PRO A 69 11.63 -5.27 -8.22
N ASP A 70 10.84 -5.95 -9.06
CA ASP A 70 10.72 -5.69 -10.50
C ASP A 70 9.35 -5.03 -10.74
N GLN A 71 9.35 -3.70 -10.74
CA GLN A 71 8.13 -2.89 -10.81
C GLN A 71 7.49 -2.96 -12.20
N GLU A 72 8.32 -2.97 -13.25
CA GLU A 72 7.92 -3.08 -14.64
C GLU A 72 7.22 -4.42 -14.91
N LYS A 73 7.78 -5.53 -14.40
CA LYS A 73 7.12 -6.84 -14.48
C LYS A 73 5.82 -6.89 -13.69
N ALA A 74 5.77 -6.28 -12.51
CA ALA A 74 4.54 -6.22 -11.73
C ALA A 74 3.43 -5.45 -12.49
N ALA A 75 3.77 -4.31 -13.08
CA ALA A 75 2.84 -3.53 -13.91
C ALA A 75 2.35 -4.31 -15.13
N SER A 76 3.26 -4.96 -15.86
CA SER A 76 2.94 -5.81 -17.01
C SER A 76 2.00 -6.96 -16.64
N GLU A 77 2.23 -7.62 -15.50
CA GLU A 77 1.36 -8.68 -15.01
C GLU A 77 -0.03 -8.16 -14.61
N MET A 78 -0.12 -6.97 -14.01
CA MET A 78 -1.41 -6.33 -13.70
C MET A 78 -2.22 -6.07 -14.97
N VAL A 79 -1.57 -5.58 -16.04
CA VAL A 79 -2.20 -5.41 -17.36
C VAL A 79 -2.61 -6.76 -17.95
N ARG A 80 -1.73 -7.76 -17.90
CA ARG A 80 -1.98 -9.09 -18.48
C ARG A 80 -3.19 -9.79 -17.87
N VAL A 81 -3.37 -9.68 -16.55
CA VAL A 81 -4.47 -10.34 -15.82
C VAL A 81 -5.76 -9.52 -15.81
N CYS A 82 -5.68 -8.20 -15.95
CA CYS A 82 -6.86 -7.37 -16.19
C CYS A 82 -7.49 -7.75 -17.53
N ARG A 83 -8.81 -7.83 -17.66
CA ARG A 83 -9.46 -8.14 -18.95
C ARG A 83 -9.48 -6.90 -19.86
N PRO A 84 -9.50 -7.03 -21.20
CA PRO A 84 -9.60 -5.87 -22.10
C PRO A 84 -10.83 -5.03 -21.75
N GLY A 85 -10.67 -3.72 -21.64
CA GLY A 85 -11.72 -2.81 -21.14
C GLY A 85 -11.98 -2.86 -19.63
N GLY A 86 -11.39 -3.80 -18.90
CA GLY A 86 -11.38 -3.84 -17.45
C GLY A 86 -10.55 -2.71 -16.83
N LYS A 87 -10.57 -2.63 -15.51
CA LYS A 87 -9.98 -1.51 -14.77
C LYS A 87 -8.84 -1.94 -13.86
N ILE A 88 -7.81 -1.10 -13.76
CA ILE A 88 -6.70 -1.25 -12.83
C ILE A 88 -6.76 -0.08 -11.85
N GLY A 89 -6.98 -0.40 -10.58
CA GLY A 89 -7.13 0.58 -9.51
C GLY A 89 -5.96 0.55 -8.52
N LEU A 90 -5.27 1.69 -8.37
CA LEU A 90 -4.14 1.82 -7.45
C LEU A 90 -4.39 2.90 -6.40
N ALA A 91 -3.91 2.65 -5.19
CA ALA A 91 -3.70 3.67 -4.17
C ALA A 91 -2.25 3.61 -3.72
N THR A 92 -1.45 4.61 -4.07
CA THR A 92 0.01 4.60 -3.92
C THR A 92 0.51 5.83 -3.15
N PRO A 93 1.57 5.69 -2.33
CA PRO A 93 2.10 6.81 -1.56
C PRO A 93 2.66 7.90 -2.48
N ILE A 94 2.38 9.17 -2.16
CA ILE A 94 3.05 10.32 -2.79
C ILE A 94 4.20 10.81 -1.92
N ALA A 95 5.18 11.45 -2.54
CA ALA A 95 6.34 12.00 -1.84
C ALA A 95 5.96 13.18 -0.93
N ASP A 96 4.95 13.96 -1.30
CA ASP A 96 4.62 15.14 -0.51
C ASP A 96 3.86 14.76 0.77
N GLY A 97 4.39 15.16 1.93
CA GLY A 97 3.74 15.00 3.24
C GLY A 97 4.19 13.74 3.99
N TRP A 98 3.29 13.17 4.79
CA TRP A 98 3.65 12.11 5.76
C TRP A 98 4.40 10.92 5.13
N SER A 99 3.97 10.44 3.95
CA SER A 99 4.58 9.25 3.34
C SER A 99 6.04 9.52 2.90
N GLY A 100 6.35 10.69 2.36
CA GLY A 100 7.71 11.07 2.00
C GLY A 100 8.62 11.16 3.21
N ASP A 101 8.22 11.91 4.24
CA ASP A 101 8.99 12.07 5.48
C ASP A 101 9.24 10.70 6.14
N PHE A 102 8.23 9.83 6.15
CA PHE A 102 8.30 8.49 6.70
C PHE A 102 9.28 7.58 5.94
N PHE A 103 9.19 7.52 4.60
CA PHE A 103 10.11 6.70 3.80
C PHE A 103 11.54 7.25 3.79
N ALA A 104 11.71 8.58 3.80
CA ALA A 104 13.02 9.22 3.91
C ALA A 104 13.68 8.87 5.26
N THR A 105 12.90 8.88 6.34
CA THR A 105 13.39 8.46 7.66
C THR A 105 13.84 7.00 7.64
N ILE A 106 13.03 6.07 7.11
CA ILE A 106 13.41 4.65 6.99
C ILE A 106 14.68 4.44 6.14
N ALA A 107 14.85 5.23 5.08
CA ALA A 107 16.00 5.12 4.18
C ALA A 107 17.33 5.41 4.88
N ASN A 108 17.35 6.25 5.93
CA ASN A 108 18.56 6.52 6.72
C ASN A 108 19.07 5.29 7.49
N TYR A 109 18.21 4.30 7.72
CA TYR A 109 18.51 3.11 8.52
C TYR A 109 18.57 1.83 7.67
N THR A 110 18.31 1.93 6.36
CA THR A 110 18.34 0.78 5.45
C THR A 110 19.44 0.99 4.43
N PRO A 111 20.41 0.08 4.28
CA PRO A 111 21.41 0.21 3.23
C PRO A 111 20.72 0.27 1.86
N PRO A 112 21.18 1.16 0.95
CA PRO A 112 20.59 1.26 -0.37
C PRO A 112 20.72 -0.08 -1.08
N LEU A 113 19.60 -0.58 -1.62
CA LEU A 113 19.58 -1.81 -2.41
C LEU A 113 19.86 -1.45 -3.88
N PRO A 114 21.04 -1.80 -4.41
CA PRO A 114 21.42 -1.42 -5.77
C PRO A 114 20.43 -1.98 -6.80
N GLY A 115 20.08 -1.18 -7.81
CA GLY A 115 19.24 -1.62 -8.92
C GLY A 115 17.73 -1.68 -8.63
N LEU A 116 17.27 -1.26 -7.46
CA LEU A 116 15.83 -1.12 -7.20
C LEU A 116 15.32 0.27 -7.56
N ASN A 117 14.19 0.31 -8.26
CA ASN A 117 13.47 1.55 -8.56
C ASN A 117 12.84 2.13 -7.28
N PRO A 118 12.77 3.47 -7.13
CA PRO A 118 12.11 4.11 -6.00
C PRO A 118 10.64 3.72 -5.89
N THR A 119 10.15 3.43 -4.69
CA THR A 119 8.74 3.04 -4.48
C THR A 119 7.77 4.20 -4.76
N LEU A 120 8.18 5.44 -4.44
CA LEU A 120 7.37 6.65 -4.61
C LEU A 120 7.11 7.03 -6.08
N ARG A 121 7.78 6.39 -7.06
CA ARG A 121 7.47 6.65 -8.48
C ARG A 121 6.05 6.22 -8.86
N TRP A 122 5.47 5.26 -8.14
CA TRP A 122 4.07 4.87 -8.31
C TRP A 122 3.09 5.95 -7.86
N GLY A 123 3.54 6.97 -7.13
CA GLY A 123 2.76 8.12 -6.69
C GLY A 123 2.93 9.35 -7.59
N THR A 124 3.36 9.17 -8.84
CA THR A 124 3.51 10.27 -9.81
C THR A 124 2.87 9.93 -11.14
N ASP A 125 2.34 10.94 -11.83
CA ASP A 125 1.74 10.76 -13.16
C ASP A 125 2.73 10.15 -14.15
N ALA A 126 3.96 10.68 -14.18
CA ALA A 126 5.01 10.19 -15.07
C ALA A 126 5.41 8.74 -14.79
N GLY A 127 5.47 8.33 -13.51
CA GLY A 127 5.79 6.95 -13.17
C GLY A 127 4.67 5.99 -13.53
N ILE A 128 3.41 6.38 -13.30
CA ILE A 128 2.24 5.61 -13.71
C ILE A 128 2.18 5.46 -15.23
N GLU A 129 2.42 6.53 -15.99
CA GLU A 129 2.45 6.50 -17.45
C GLU A 129 3.52 5.54 -17.97
N GLN A 130 4.74 5.60 -17.41
CA GLN A 130 5.82 4.69 -17.78
C GLN A 130 5.51 3.22 -17.49
N LEU A 131 4.78 2.93 -16.40
CA LEU A 131 4.50 1.58 -15.94
C LEU A 131 3.28 0.95 -16.62
N LEU A 132 2.23 1.73 -16.87
CA LEU A 132 0.93 1.22 -17.34
C LEU A 132 0.51 1.76 -18.72
N GLY A 133 1.10 2.85 -19.22
CA GLY A 133 0.63 3.56 -20.40
C GLY A 133 0.55 2.68 -21.65
N SER A 134 1.56 1.85 -21.91
CA SER A 134 1.60 0.96 -23.08
C SER A 134 0.50 -0.13 -23.09
N GLY A 135 -0.06 -0.46 -21.93
CA GLY A 135 -1.08 -1.49 -21.74
C GLY A 135 -2.50 -0.98 -21.53
N THR A 136 -2.69 0.33 -21.55
CA THR A 136 -3.94 0.98 -21.16
C THR A 136 -4.37 2.00 -22.21
N ARG A 137 -5.68 2.21 -22.34
CA ARG A 137 -6.25 3.22 -23.25
C ARG A 137 -6.57 4.54 -22.56
N SER A 138 -6.65 4.53 -21.23
CA SER A 138 -6.86 5.73 -20.41
C SER A 138 -6.28 5.52 -19.02
N ILE A 139 -5.77 6.61 -18.43
CA ILE A 139 -5.27 6.69 -17.06
C ILE A 139 -5.84 7.97 -16.45
N GLU A 140 -6.49 7.83 -15.30
CA GLU A 140 -7.00 8.94 -14.51
C GLU A 140 -6.31 8.91 -13.14
N ASN A 141 -5.66 10.01 -12.78
CA ASN A 141 -4.96 10.17 -11.52
C ASN A 141 -5.60 11.28 -10.69
N GLU A 142 -5.79 11.03 -9.41
CA GLU A 142 -6.33 12.00 -8.47
C GLU A 142 -5.61 11.89 -7.13
N GLN A 143 -5.20 13.03 -6.55
CA GLN A 143 -4.69 13.02 -5.18
C GLN A 143 -5.84 12.93 -4.19
N ARG A 144 -5.77 11.97 -3.28
CA ARG A 144 -6.76 11.74 -2.23
C ARG A 144 -6.09 11.68 -0.88
N THR A 145 -6.89 11.88 0.17
CA THR A 145 -6.44 11.76 1.56
C THR A 145 -7.20 10.65 2.26
N ALA A 146 -6.47 9.82 3.00
CA ALA A 146 -7.01 8.86 3.95
C ALA A 146 -6.49 9.18 5.35
N LEU A 147 -7.41 9.30 6.32
CA LEU A 147 -7.04 9.49 7.73
C LEU A 147 -6.67 8.14 8.35
N GLN A 148 -5.58 8.14 9.12
CA GLN A 148 -5.14 7.00 9.93
C GLN A 148 -5.28 7.36 11.40
N TYR A 149 -5.86 6.46 12.18
CA TYR A 149 -6.20 6.69 13.58
C TYR A 149 -5.40 5.74 14.46
N TYR A 150 -4.80 6.27 15.52
CA TYR A 150 -4.03 5.53 16.50
C TYR A 150 -4.35 6.03 17.90
N ARG A 151 -4.19 5.15 18.89
CA ARG A 151 -4.42 5.46 20.30
C ARG A 151 -3.49 6.56 20.84
N SER A 152 -2.30 6.69 20.27
CA SER A 152 -1.29 7.72 20.54
C SER A 152 -0.23 7.70 19.44
N VAL A 153 0.71 8.65 19.46
CA VAL A 153 1.89 8.62 18.58
C VAL A 153 2.76 7.39 18.87
N ASP A 154 3.01 7.07 20.16
CA ASP A 154 3.76 5.87 20.55
C ASP A 154 3.12 4.60 19.99
N HIS A 155 1.80 4.50 20.06
CA HIS A 155 1.06 3.39 19.48
C HIS A 155 1.22 3.32 17.96
N ALA A 156 1.26 4.46 17.27
CA ALA A 156 1.51 4.49 15.83
C ALA A 156 2.92 3.96 15.51
N VAL A 157 3.94 4.43 16.23
CA VAL A 157 5.33 3.99 16.08
C VAL A 157 5.45 2.48 16.31
N GLU A 158 4.85 1.97 17.38
CA GLU A 158 4.79 0.53 17.69
C GLU A 158 4.17 -0.26 16.53
N VAL A 159 2.99 0.14 16.05
CA VAL A 159 2.30 -0.53 14.93
C VAL A 159 3.21 -0.65 13.71
N PHE A 160 3.96 0.40 13.36
CA PHE A 160 4.85 0.36 12.21
C PHE A 160 6.09 -0.50 12.47
N HIS A 161 6.72 -0.40 13.64
CA HIS A 161 7.85 -1.27 13.98
C HIS A 161 7.51 -2.76 14.01
N THR A 162 6.28 -3.10 14.41
CA THR A 162 5.87 -4.50 14.55
C THR A 162 5.39 -5.08 13.23
N TYR A 163 4.64 -4.31 12.42
CA TYR A 163 3.90 -4.88 11.29
C TYR A 163 4.31 -4.36 9.92
N PHE A 164 4.95 -3.19 9.83
CA PHE A 164 5.30 -2.62 8.54
C PHE A 164 6.66 -3.14 8.08
N GLY A 165 6.66 -4.04 7.10
CA GLY A 165 7.85 -4.76 6.62
C GLY A 165 9.10 -3.91 6.43
N PRO A 166 9.04 -2.73 5.78
CA PRO A 166 10.21 -1.83 5.67
C PRO A 166 10.75 -1.34 7.02
N ALA A 167 9.88 -0.95 7.96
CA ALA A 167 10.30 -0.52 9.30
C ALA A 167 10.83 -1.70 10.14
N VAL A 168 10.23 -2.88 10.01
CA VAL A 168 10.73 -4.13 10.63
C VAL A 168 12.14 -4.45 10.12
N ARG A 169 12.37 -4.37 8.81
CA ARG A 169 13.69 -4.63 8.20
C ARG A 169 14.73 -3.61 8.63
N ALA A 170 14.39 -2.33 8.63
CA ALA A 170 15.27 -1.27 9.14
C ALA A 170 15.64 -1.55 10.59
N SER A 171 14.67 -1.91 11.44
CA SER A 171 14.92 -2.22 12.85
C SER A 171 15.78 -3.48 13.07
N SER A 172 15.65 -4.48 12.20
CA SER A 172 16.33 -5.79 12.36
C SER A 172 17.77 -5.79 11.84
N GLY A 173 18.09 -4.89 10.92
CA GLY A 173 19.43 -4.77 10.34
C GLY A 173 20.39 -3.90 11.16
N SER A 174 19.89 -3.17 12.16
CA SER A 174 20.67 -2.16 12.88
C SER A 174 21.04 -2.60 14.31
N ARG A 175 22.04 -1.92 14.89
CA ARG A 175 22.42 -2.12 16.31
C ARG A 175 21.28 -1.61 17.21
N GLU A 176 21.23 -2.05 18.46
CA GLU A 176 20.20 -1.62 19.41
C GLU A 176 20.09 -0.08 19.51
N GLN A 177 21.22 0.61 19.52
CA GLN A 177 21.28 2.07 19.51
C GLN A 177 20.60 2.71 18.27
N ASP A 178 20.70 2.06 17.11
CA ASP A 178 20.09 2.55 15.88
C ASP A 178 18.59 2.22 15.83
N ARG A 179 18.16 1.13 16.46
CA ARG A 179 16.74 0.79 16.65
C ARG A 179 16.02 1.82 17.51
N GLU A 180 16.64 2.26 18.60
CA GLU A 180 16.13 3.34 19.45
C GLU A 180 16.08 4.68 18.71
N LYS A 181 17.12 5.02 17.94
CA LYS A 181 17.15 6.24 17.13
C LYS A 181 16.06 6.23 16.06
N LEU A 182 15.89 5.12 15.34
CA LEU A 182 14.80 4.96 14.36
C LEU A 182 13.43 5.17 15.02
N GLY A 183 13.21 4.61 16.21
CA GLY A 183 11.97 4.84 16.96
C GLY A 183 11.73 6.31 17.29
N LYS A 184 12.77 7.04 17.72
CA LYS A 184 12.69 8.48 18.01
C LYS A 184 12.42 9.31 16.74
N ASP A 185 13.08 8.99 15.64
CA ASP A 185 12.89 9.70 14.38
C ASP A 185 11.50 9.46 13.80
N LEU A 186 11.01 8.21 13.85
CA LEU A 186 9.64 7.88 13.46
C LEU A 186 8.62 8.60 14.36
N HIS A 187 8.85 8.62 15.68
CA HIS A 187 8.01 9.37 16.61
C HIS A 187 7.96 10.86 16.24
N ALA A 188 9.08 11.47 15.88
CA ALA A 188 9.12 12.86 15.44
C ALA A 188 8.30 13.08 14.16
N VAL A 189 8.39 12.18 13.17
CA VAL A 189 7.57 12.23 11.95
C VAL A 189 6.08 12.11 12.28
N PHE A 190 5.67 11.13 13.09
CA PHE A 190 4.27 10.98 13.49
C PHE A 190 3.76 12.19 14.26
N THR A 191 4.56 12.74 15.17
CA THR A 191 4.20 13.95 15.92
C THR A 191 3.99 15.14 14.99
N ARG A 192 4.90 15.34 14.03
CA ARG A 192 4.83 16.44 13.06
C ARG A 192 3.56 16.41 12.21
N HIS A 193 3.12 15.21 11.81
CA HIS A 193 1.94 15.00 10.97
C HIS A 193 0.68 14.68 11.77
N ASN A 194 0.74 14.70 13.11
CA ASN A 194 -0.42 14.47 13.95
C ASN A 194 -1.33 15.71 13.99
N ARG A 195 -2.61 15.49 13.77
CA ARG A 195 -3.65 16.52 13.84
C ARG A 195 -4.46 16.51 15.13
N ALA A 196 -4.37 15.43 15.89
CA ALA A 196 -5.06 15.31 17.16
C ALA A 196 -4.33 16.09 18.26
N THR A 197 -5.11 16.69 19.14
CA THR A 197 -4.63 17.48 20.29
C THR A 197 -5.05 16.88 21.64
N ASP A 198 -5.68 15.70 21.62
CA ASP A 198 -6.30 15.03 22.78
C ASP A 198 -5.48 13.84 23.29
N GLY A 199 -4.23 13.70 22.83
CA GLY A 199 -3.36 12.57 23.16
C GLY A 199 -3.50 11.37 22.22
N THR A 200 -4.49 11.35 21.33
CA THR A 200 -4.56 10.38 20.24
C THR A 200 -3.65 10.79 19.07
N ALA A 201 -3.56 9.96 18.03
CA ALA A 201 -2.92 10.35 16.79
C ALA A 201 -3.81 10.16 15.56
N VAL A 202 -3.96 11.23 14.80
CA VAL A 202 -4.68 11.28 13.52
C VAL A 202 -3.72 11.78 12.45
N ILE A 203 -3.33 10.87 11.55
CA ILE A 203 -2.36 11.15 10.50
C ILE A 203 -3.08 11.29 9.17
N GLU A 204 -2.81 12.39 8.48
CA GLU A 204 -3.22 12.52 7.09
C GLU A 204 -2.28 11.77 6.16
N ASN A 205 -2.82 10.77 5.47
CA ASN A 205 -2.11 10.07 4.45
C ASN A 205 -2.61 10.43 3.06
N ARG A 206 -1.85 11.29 2.39
CA ARG A 206 -2.09 11.61 0.99
C ARG A 206 -1.54 10.54 0.07
N TYR A 207 -2.24 10.31 -1.02
CA TYR A 207 -1.93 9.23 -1.95
C TYR A 207 -2.46 9.53 -3.35
N LEU A 208 -1.84 8.91 -4.35
CA LEU A 208 -2.32 8.97 -5.71
C LEU A 208 -3.32 7.83 -5.91
N LEU A 209 -4.55 8.19 -6.22
CA LEU A 209 -5.58 7.28 -6.70
C LEU A 209 -5.46 7.21 -8.22
N THR A 210 -5.08 6.05 -8.74
CA THR A 210 -5.03 5.80 -10.19
C THR A 210 -6.14 4.86 -10.59
N VAL A 211 -6.86 5.22 -11.65
CA VAL A 211 -7.80 4.35 -12.35
C VAL A 211 -7.38 4.29 -13.80
N ALA A 212 -6.85 3.14 -14.22
CA ALA A 212 -6.50 2.90 -15.62
C ALA A 212 -7.49 1.92 -16.26
N THR A 213 -7.73 2.09 -17.56
CA THR A 213 -8.55 1.18 -18.35
C THR A 213 -7.67 0.37 -19.28
N ARG A 214 -7.71 -0.97 -19.18
CA ARG A 214 -6.95 -1.83 -20.10
C ARG A 214 -7.44 -1.60 -21.54
N ALA A 215 -6.47 -1.52 -22.47
CA ALA A 215 -6.74 -1.42 -23.90
C ALA A 215 -7.63 -2.58 -24.39
#